data_AF-A0A9X7PTD1-F1
#
_entry.id   AF-A0A9X7PTD1-F1
#
_cell.length_a   1.000
_cell.length_b   1.000
_cell.length_c   1.000
_cell.angle_alpha   90.00
_cell.angle_beta   90.00
_cell.angle_gamma   90.00
#
_symmetry.space_group_name_H-M   'P 1'
#
loop_
_entity.id
_entity.type
_entity.pdbx_description
1 polymer ?
#
loop_
_entity_poly.entity_id
_entity_poly.type
_entity_poly.pdbx_seq_one_letter_code
_entity_poly.pdbx_strand_id
1 'polypeptide(L)'
;IKWFPCSSGGEYRKWYGNNEIVVNWENNGYEIRNFKFENGKTRSAVRNDEYYFREGITWSKISQGNFCVRYRPKGFVFDDTGRCGFSNNKNELLYAAGLMCTPVVNHYLSILAPTLSFTSGELASVPYPEIEDEIIELVTNAIEIAKNDWDSQEQSWDYVCSPLLEHNSTQLLRNIYKQKINTNIK
;
A
#
# COMPACT_ATOMS: atom_id res chain seq x y z
N ILE A 1 -16.05 5.79 17.03
CA ILE A 1 -15.28 4.75 16.31
C ILE A 1 -13.89 4.73 16.91
N LYS A 2 -13.38 3.55 17.27
CA LYS A 2 -12.10 3.40 18.00
C LYS A 2 -10.95 2.99 17.09
N TRP A 3 -11.17 1.99 16.24
CA TRP A 3 -10.15 1.40 15.38
C TRP A 3 -10.21 1.99 13.98
N PHE A 4 -9.06 2.45 13.49
CA PHE A 4 -8.89 3.00 12.15
C PHE A 4 -7.80 2.25 11.39
N PRO A 5 -7.91 2.06 10.07
CA PRO A 5 -6.83 1.49 9.27
C PRO A 5 -5.54 2.29 9.45
N CYS A 6 -4.41 1.59 9.51
CA CYS A 6 -3.09 2.17 9.62
C CYS A 6 -2.20 1.63 8.51
N SER A 7 -1.68 2.51 7.66
CA SER A 7 -0.57 2.17 6.78
C SER A 7 0.70 2.03 7.60
N SER A 8 1.10 0.79 7.79
CA SER A 8 2.37 0.40 8.40
C SER A 8 3.28 -0.22 7.34
N GLY A 9 4.47 -0.65 7.73
CA GLY A 9 5.28 -1.52 6.91
C GLY A 9 4.52 -2.80 6.54
N GLY A 10 5.12 -3.60 5.67
CA GLY A 10 4.53 -4.86 5.27
C GLY A 10 5.33 -5.51 4.17
N GLU A 11 4.84 -6.65 3.71
CA GLU A 11 5.47 -7.41 2.64
C GLU A 11 5.55 -6.60 1.34
N TYR A 12 6.51 -6.98 0.50
CA TYR A 12 6.66 -6.36 -0.82
C TYR A 12 5.42 -6.64 -1.67
N ARG A 13 4.71 -5.56 -2.02
CA ARG A 13 3.49 -5.63 -2.82
C ARG A 13 3.28 -4.32 -3.58
N LYS A 14 3.03 -4.42 -4.89
CA LYS A 14 2.73 -3.27 -5.74
C LYS A 14 1.25 -2.94 -5.74
N TRP A 15 0.97 -1.67 -6.00
CA TRP A 15 -0.31 -1.09 -6.38
C TRP A 15 -1.40 -1.05 -5.31
N TYR A 16 -1.67 -2.12 -4.55
CA TYR A 16 -2.69 -2.12 -3.50
C TYR A 16 -2.52 -3.28 -2.51
N GLY A 17 -2.97 -3.11 -1.27
CA GLY A 17 -3.02 -4.16 -0.23
C GLY A 17 -2.20 -3.83 1.02
N ASN A 18 -1.93 -4.87 1.83
CA ASN A 18 -1.34 -4.76 3.18
C ASN A 18 -2.19 -3.90 4.13
N ASN A 19 -3.51 -3.97 3.99
CA ASN A 19 -4.47 -3.18 4.77
C ASN A 19 -4.95 -3.94 6.02
N GLU A 20 -4.04 -4.63 6.71
CA GLU A 20 -4.37 -5.50 7.84
C GLU A 20 -4.28 -4.79 9.20
N ILE A 21 -3.42 -3.77 9.28
CA ILE A 21 -3.12 -3.10 10.55
C ILE A 21 -4.17 -2.04 10.85
N VAL A 22 -4.67 -2.07 12.08
CA VAL A 22 -5.53 -1.03 12.64
C VAL A 22 -4.89 -0.42 13.87
N VAL A 23 -5.21 0.85 14.15
CA VAL A 23 -4.74 1.55 15.33
C VAL A 23 -5.90 2.21 16.06
N ASN A 24 -5.77 2.34 17.38
CA ASN A 24 -6.71 3.09 18.19
C ASN A 24 -6.53 4.61 17.93
N TRP A 25 -7.46 5.20 17.17
CA TRP A 25 -7.53 6.65 16.96
C TRP A 25 -8.79 7.28 17.56
N GLU A 26 -9.37 6.64 18.58
CA GLU A 26 -10.51 7.17 19.33
C GLU A 26 -10.21 8.55 19.90
N ASN A 27 -11.20 9.45 19.85
CA ASN A 27 -11.11 10.80 20.41
C ASN A 27 -9.85 11.56 19.93
N ASN A 28 -9.58 11.50 18.61
CA ASN A 28 -8.39 12.10 17.99
C ASN A 28 -7.07 11.54 18.57
N GLY A 29 -7.03 10.23 18.81
CA GLY A 29 -5.87 9.53 19.35
C GLY A 29 -5.57 9.87 20.81
N TYR A 30 -6.58 10.19 21.64
CA TYR A 30 -6.38 10.62 23.03
C TYR A 30 -5.49 9.66 23.82
N GLU A 31 -5.77 8.35 23.76
CA GLU A 31 -4.97 7.33 24.46
C GLU A 31 -3.52 7.32 23.95
N ILE A 32 -3.31 7.41 22.63
CA ILE A 32 -1.96 7.44 22.04
C ILE A 32 -1.24 8.69 22.51
N ARG A 33 -1.82 9.88 22.37
CA ARG A 33 -1.19 11.16 22.74
C ARG A 33 -0.85 11.24 24.24
N ASN A 34 -1.59 10.53 25.08
CA ASN A 34 -1.39 10.46 26.52
C ASN A 34 -0.65 9.21 26.99
N PHE A 35 -0.15 8.38 26.07
CA PHE A 35 0.64 7.20 26.43
C PHE A 35 2.01 7.63 26.95
N LYS A 36 2.20 7.55 28.27
CA LYS A 36 3.38 8.09 28.97
C LYS A 36 4.14 7.01 29.72
N PHE A 37 5.44 7.22 29.88
CA PHE A 37 6.26 6.49 30.85
C PHE A 37 5.96 6.95 32.28
N GLU A 38 6.42 6.19 33.28
CA GLU A 38 6.30 6.54 34.71
C GLU A 38 6.92 7.91 35.04
N ASN A 39 7.95 8.33 34.31
CA ASN A 39 8.59 9.64 34.45
C ASN A 39 7.80 10.79 33.77
N GLY A 40 6.58 10.53 33.28
CA GLY A 40 5.70 11.52 32.66
C GLY A 40 6.01 11.87 31.20
N LYS A 41 7.11 11.35 30.62
CA LYS A 41 7.43 11.57 29.19
C LYS A 41 6.48 10.76 28.30
N THR A 42 5.97 11.39 27.24
CA THR A 42 5.17 10.70 26.22
C THR A 42 6.01 9.65 25.50
N ARG A 43 5.49 8.43 25.41
CA ARG A 43 6.13 7.25 24.83
C ARG A 43 5.76 7.04 23.36
N SER A 44 4.66 7.62 22.92
CA SER A 44 4.23 7.70 21.52
C SER A 44 4.67 9.04 20.89
N ALA A 45 4.73 9.06 19.57
CA ALA A 45 4.92 10.30 18.81
C ALA A 45 3.88 10.37 17.70
N VAL A 46 2.86 11.19 17.89
CA VAL A 46 1.95 11.57 16.81
C VAL A 46 2.62 12.65 15.97
N ARG A 47 2.77 12.41 14.68
CA ARG A 47 3.42 13.31 13.72
C ARG A 47 2.58 13.39 12.46
N ASN A 48 2.56 14.56 11.84
CA ASN A 48 1.93 14.78 10.54
C ASN A 48 0.45 14.34 10.51
N ASP A 49 -0.27 14.53 11.62
CA ASP A 49 -1.67 14.11 11.77
C ASP A 49 -2.63 14.94 10.89
N GLU A 50 -2.18 16.08 10.38
CA GLU A 50 -2.84 16.83 9.31
C GLU A 50 -2.93 16.05 7.98
N TYR A 51 -2.09 15.04 7.78
CA TYR A 51 -2.14 14.15 6.61
C TYR A 51 -2.92 12.85 6.86
N TYR A 52 -3.41 12.64 8.08
CA TYR A 52 -4.23 11.48 8.37
C TYR A 52 -5.53 11.55 7.58
N PHE A 53 -6.06 10.38 7.23
CA PHE A 53 -7.30 10.20 6.47
C PHE A 53 -7.29 10.72 5.03
N ARG A 54 -6.21 11.36 4.58
CA ARG A 54 -6.02 11.75 3.17
C ARG A 54 -5.74 10.55 2.27
N GLU A 55 -6.14 10.66 1.01
CA GLU A 55 -5.73 9.76 -0.06
C GLU A 55 -4.24 9.96 -0.35
N GLY A 56 -3.53 8.88 -0.70
CA GLY A 56 -2.11 8.96 -0.99
C GLY A 56 -1.54 7.69 -1.58
N ILE A 57 -0.21 7.65 -1.62
CA ILE A 57 0.56 6.43 -1.85
C ILE A 57 1.34 6.10 -0.58
N THR A 58 1.59 4.83 -0.33
CA THR A 58 2.36 4.36 0.83
C THR A 58 3.42 3.35 0.43
N TRP A 59 4.53 3.31 1.18
CA TRP A 59 5.61 2.34 1.00
C TRP A 59 6.18 1.90 2.34
N SER A 60 6.76 0.70 2.35
CA SER A 60 7.52 0.20 3.47
C SER A 60 8.86 0.94 3.53
N LYS A 61 9.16 1.59 4.66
CA LYS A 61 10.44 2.28 4.90
C LYS A 61 11.63 1.34 4.73
N ILE A 62 11.47 0.07 5.08
CA ILE A 62 12.50 -0.97 4.91
C ILE A 62 11.88 -2.05 4.01
N SER A 63 12.60 -2.45 2.96
CA SER A 63 12.19 -3.53 2.06
C SER A 63 13.30 -4.57 1.91
N GLN A 64 12.92 -5.79 1.56
CA GLN A 64 13.87 -6.87 1.26
C GLN A 64 14.18 -6.92 -0.25
N GLY A 65 14.83 -5.86 -0.75
CA GLY A 65 15.30 -5.78 -2.14
C GLY A 65 14.67 -4.63 -2.89
N ASN A 66 13.51 -4.85 -3.50
CA ASN A 66 12.92 -3.86 -4.39
C ASN A 66 12.04 -2.84 -3.66
N PHE A 67 12.07 -1.61 -4.15
CA PHE A 67 11.16 -0.55 -3.77
C PHE A 67 9.85 -0.65 -4.57
N CYS A 68 8.74 -0.41 -3.89
CA CYS A 68 7.45 -0.23 -4.53
C CYS A 68 6.54 0.62 -3.66
N VAL A 69 5.47 1.12 -4.28
CA VAL A 69 4.41 1.84 -3.60
C VAL A 69 3.08 1.14 -3.79
N ARG A 70 2.16 1.39 -2.86
CA ARG A 70 0.76 1.00 -2.91
C ARG A 70 -0.11 2.24 -2.88
N TYR A 71 -1.18 2.24 -3.66
CA TYR A 71 -2.23 3.22 -3.54
C TYR A 71 -2.96 3.03 -2.21
N ARG A 72 -3.22 4.14 -1.53
CA ARG A 72 -3.86 4.21 -0.23
C ARG A 72 -5.11 5.09 -0.33
N PRO A 73 -6.32 4.52 -0.15
CA PRO A 73 -7.54 5.30 -0.16
C PRO A 73 -7.66 6.20 1.09
N LYS A 74 -8.64 7.10 1.08
CA LYS A 74 -8.97 7.94 2.24
C LYS A 74 -9.35 7.09 3.46
N GLY A 75 -9.19 7.64 4.66
CA GLY A 75 -9.63 7.00 5.91
C GLY A 75 -8.54 6.28 6.72
N PHE A 76 -7.32 6.22 6.22
CA PHE A 76 -6.17 5.59 6.89
C PHE A 76 -5.35 6.60 7.70
N VAL A 77 -4.79 6.18 8.83
CA VAL A 77 -3.62 6.83 9.45
C VAL A 77 -2.34 6.11 9.01
N PHE A 78 -1.16 6.57 9.45
CA PHE A 78 0.11 5.92 9.09
C PHE A 78 1.19 6.10 10.18
N ASP A 79 2.15 5.17 10.21
CA ASP A 79 3.32 5.22 11.10
C ASP A 79 4.63 5.49 10.35
N ASP A 80 5.78 5.48 11.04
CA ASP A 80 7.09 5.73 10.42
C ASP A 80 7.56 4.58 9.51
N THR A 81 7.00 3.37 9.67
CA THR A 81 7.35 2.20 8.86
C THR A 81 6.54 2.14 7.56
N GLY A 82 5.31 2.66 7.55
CA GLY A 82 4.44 2.85 6.39
C GLY A 82 4.40 4.30 5.93
N ARG A 83 5.51 4.81 5.39
CA ARG A 83 5.61 6.20 4.95
C ARG A 83 4.66 6.49 3.80
N CYS A 84 4.25 7.75 3.68
CA CYS A 84 3.22 8.16 2.72
C CYS A 84 3.64 9.39 1.91
N GLY A 85 3.15 9.43 0.67
CA GLY A 85 3.23 10.56 -0.25
C GLY A 85 1.82 11.01 -0.62
N PHE A 86 1.64 12.32 -0.80
CA PHE A 86 0.33 12.95 -0.98
C PHE A 86 0.41 13.96 -2.13
N SER A 87 -0.68 14.09 -2.89
CA SER A 87 -0.91 15.23 -3.77
C SER A 87 -2.35 15.72 -3.59
N ASN A 88 -2.60 16.98 -3.94
CA ASN A 88 -3.94 17.54 -4.08
C ASN A 88 -4.56 17.18 -5.45
N ASN A 89 -3.74 16.71 -6.39
CA ASN A 89 -4.14 16.28 -7.72
C ASN A 89 -4.03 14.75 -7.83
N LYS A 90 -5.14 14.09 -8.13
CA LYS A 90 -5.19 12.62 -8.25
C LYS A 90 -4.31 12.11 -9.39
N ASN A 91 -4.22 12.86 -10.49
CA ASN A 91 -3.41 12.47 -11.65
C ASN A 91 -1.91 12.47 -11.31
N GLU A 92 -1.44 13.48 -10.60
CA GLU A 92 -0.05 13.52 -10.08
C GLU A 92 0.22 12.36 -9.13
N LEU A 93 -0.74 12.02 -8.27
CA LEU A 93 -0.62 10.93 -7.32
C LEU A 93 -0.49 9.57 -8.04
N LEU A 94 -1.34 9.33 -9.04
CA LEU A 94 -1.32 8.11 -9.85
C LEU A 94 -0.06 8.04 -10.72
N TYR A 95 0.35 9.15 -11.34
CA TYR A 95 1.59 9.21 -12.09
C TYR A 95 2.80 8.91 -11.19
N ALA A 96 2.87 9.52 -10.01
CA ALA A 96 3.90 9.21 -9.02
C ALA A 96 3.88 7.73 -8.63
N ALA A 97 2.70 7.13 -8.44
CA ALA A 97 2.58 5.71 -8.16
C ALA A 97 3.17 4.83 -9.27
N GLY A 98 2.87 5.17 -10.53
CA GLY A 98 3.40 4.50 -11.71
C GLY A 98 4.91 4.58 -11.79
N LEU A 99 5.45 5.80 -11.74
CA LEU A 99 6.88 6.09 -11.79
C LEU A 99 7.64 5.30 -10.72
N MET A 100 7.16 5.36 -9.47
CA MET A 100 7.78 4.70 -8.32
C MET A 100 7.79 3.17 -8.39
N CYS A 101 6.91 2.57 -9.20
CA CYS A 101 6.84 1.13 -9.43
C CYS A 101 7.65 0.65 -10.64
N THR A 102 8.34 1.55 -11.36
CA THR A 102 9.16 1.21 -12.52
C THR A 102 10.50 0.53 -12.12
N PRO A 103 11.09 -0.27 -13.01
CA PRO A 103 12.45 -0.78 -12.82
C PRO A 103 13.50 0.34 -12.83
N VAL A 104 13.24 1.45 -13.54
CA VAL A 104 14.15 2.60 -13.60
C VAL A 104 14.29 3.26 -12.22
N VAL A 105 13.18 3.55 -11.55
CA VAL A 105 13.22 4.10 -10.19
C VAL A 105 13.82 3.11 -9.19
N ASN A 106 13.53 1.82 -9.33
CA ASN A 106 14.17 0.79 -8.50
C ASN A 106 15.69 0.80 -8.66
N HIS A 107 16.18 0.87 -9.90
CA HIS A 107 17.62 0.95 -10.17
C HIS A 107 18.22 2.24 -9.59
N TYR A 108 17.55 3.38 -9.79
CA TYR A 108 17.98 4.67 -9.23
C TYR A 108 18.07 4.63 -7.70
N LEU A 109 17.02 4.12 -7.03
CA LEU A 109 16.99 4.02 -5.57
C LEU A 109 17.98 2.98 -5.04
N SER A 110 18.34 1.94 -5.80
CA SER A 110 19.37 0.99 -5.40
C SER A 110 20.77 1.63 -5.26
N ILE A 111 21.01 2.73 -6.00
CA ILE A 111 22.25 3.51 -5.92
C ILE A 111 22.21 4.47 -4.72
N LEU A 112 21.05 5.10 -4.47
CA LEU A 112 20.91 6.12 -3.42
C LEU A 112 20.68 5.54 -2.02
N ALA A 113 19.97 4.41 -1.92
CA ALA A 113 19.56 3.78 -0.67
C ALA A 113 20.13 2.34 -0.58
N PRO A 114 21.47 2.16 -0.52
CA PRO A 114 22.09 0.83 -0.53
C PRO A 114 21.72 -0.01 0.70
N THR A 115 21.26 0.61 1.79
CA THR A 115 20.80 -0.07 3.01
C THR A 115 19.34 -0.52 2.95
N LEU A 116 18.66 -0.36 1.81
CA LEU A 116 17.24 -0.69 1.60
C LEU A 116 16.29 0.07 2.53
N SER A 117 16.74 1.21 3.06
CA SER A 117 15.94 2.16 3.83
C SER A 117 15.46 3.29 2.92
N PHE A 118 14.18 3.28 2.56
CA PHE A 118 13.54 4.27 1.69
C PHE A 118 12.84 5.34 2.52
N THR A 119 13.53 6.46 2.67
CA THR A 119 13.04 7.67 3.31
C THR A 119 12.43 8.64 2.33
N SER A 120 11.62 9.57 2.86
CA SER A 120 11.04 10.64 2.05
C SER A 120 12.12 11.48 1.35
N GLY A 121 13.33 11.55 1.91
CA GLY A 121 14.46 12.26 1.30
C GLY A 121 14.98 11.58 0.03
N GLU A 122 15.20 10.26 0.04
CA GLU A 122 15.64 9.55 -1.17
C GLU A 122 14.55 9.60 -2.25
N LEU A 123 13.28 9.42 -1.88
CA LEU A 123 12.18 9.49 -2.84
C LEU A 123 12.03 10.89 -3.46
N ALA A 124 12.27 11.96 -2.68
CA ALA A 124 12.23 13.33 -3.19
C ALA A 124 13.33 13.64 -4.21
N SER A 125 14.40 12.83 -4.26
CA SER A 125 15.48 12.97 -5.24
C SER A 125 15.23 12.25 -6.57
N VAL A 126 14.20 11.39 -6.62
CA VAL A 126 13.83 10.67 -7.85
C VAL A 126 13.43 11.67 -8.93
N PRO A 127 14.02 11.61 -10.15
CA PRO A 127 13.61 12.45 -11.25
C PRO A 127 12.12 12.27 -11.57
N TYR A 128 11.40 13.38 -11.70
CA TYR A 128 9.97 13.40 -11.98
C TYR A 128 9.73 14.00 -13.38
N PRO A 129 9.53 13.16 -14.41
CA PRO A 129 9.27 13.63 -15.77
C PRO A 129 7.88 14.28 -15.89
N GLU A 130 7.62 14.87 -17.06
CA GLU A 130 6.29 15.42 -17.36
C GLU A 130 5.21 14.33 -17.35
N ILE A 131 4.02 14.72 -16.92
CA ILE A 131 2.89 13.81 -16.76
C ILE A 131 2.33 13.46 -18.13
N GLU A 132 2.16 12.16 -18.36
CA GLU A 132 1.51 11.61 -19.55
C GLU A 132 0.21 10.91 -19.13
N ASP A 133 -0.90 11.26 -19.78
CA ASP A 133 -2.23 10.76 -19.41
C ASP A 133 -2.37 9.24 -19.59
N GLU A 134 -1.68 8.66 -20.59
CA GLU A 134 -1.66 7.21 -20.83
C GLU A 134 -1.12 6.43 -19.63
N ILE A 135 -0.12 6.98 -18.93
CA ILE A 135 0.45 6.37 -17.73
C ILE A 135 -0.59 6.32 -16.61
N ILE A 136 -1.44 7.34 -16.48
CA ILE A 136 -2.47 7.41 -15.45
C ILE A 136 -3.51 6.29 -15.64
N GLU A 137 -3.92 6.03 -16.88
CA GLU A 137 -4.85 4.95 -17.20
C GLU A 137 -4.23 3.58 -16.90
N LEU A 138 -2.99 3.34 -17.34
CA LEU A 138 -2.26 2.10 -17.05
C LEU A 138 -2.12 1.84 -15.55
N VAL A 139 -1.78 2.87 -14.77
CA VAL A 139 -1.65 2.75 -13.31
C VAL A 139 -3.00 2.50 -12.65
N THR A 140 -4.06 3.15 -13.11
CA THR A 140 -5.41 2.94 -12.59
C THR A 140 -5.83 1.48 -12.76
N ASN A 141 -5.63 0.93 -13.96
CA ASN A 141 -5.90 -0.48 -14.26
C ASN A 141 -5.04 -1.41 -13.40
N ALA A 142 -3.75 -1.09 -13.21
CA ALA A 142 -2.85 -1.89 -12.37
C ALA A 142 -3.28 -1.90 -10.89
N ILE A 143 -3.76 -0.78 -10.36
CA ILE A 143 -4.33 -0.67 -9.01
C ILE A 143 -5.60 -1.49 -8.89
N GLU A 144 -6.49 -1.43 -9.87
CA GLU A 144 -7.74 -2.20 -9.86
C GLU A 144 -7.47 -3.71 -9.87
N ILE A 145 -6.57 -4.18 -10.73
CA ILE A 145 -6.14 -5.59 -10.77
C ILE A 145 -5.57 -6.02 -9.41
N ALA A 146 -4.70 -5.21 -8.82
CA ALA A 146 -4.09 -5.53 -7.53
C ALA A 146 -5.09 -5.47 -6.36
N LYS A 147 -6.10 -4.58 -6.43
CA LYS A 147 -7.19 -4.52 -5.45
C LYS A 147 -8.05 -5.78 -5.55
N ASN A 148 -8.45 -6.19 -6.75
CA ASN A 148 -9.22 -7.42 -6.94
C ASN A 148 -8.44 -8.66 -6.45
N ASP A 149 -7.12 -8.73 -6.71
CA ASP A 149 -6.28 -9.79 -6.16
C ASP A 149 -6.23 -9.75 -4.62
N TRP A 150 -6.07 -8.57 -4.03
CA TRP A 150 -6.09 -8.41 -2.56
C TRP A 150 -7.42 -8.82 -1.95
N ASP A 151 -8.54 -8.38 -2.53
CA ASP A 151 -9.89 -8.65 -2.06
C ASP A 151 -10.31 -10.12 -2.25
N SER A 152 -9.54 -10.89 -3.02
CA SER A 152 -9.71 -12.34 -3.14
C SER A 152 -9.10 -13.14 -1.96
N GLN A 153 -8.34 -12.48 -1.09
CA GLN A 153 -7.69 -13.10 0.07
C GLN A 153 -8.48 -12.82 1.35
N GLU A 154 -8.54 -13.81 2.26
CA GLU A 154 -9.29 -13.74 3.52
C GLU A 154 -8.85 -12.60 4.47
N GLN A 155 -7.66 -12.04 4.25
CA GLN A 155 -7.12 -10.91 5.01
C GLN A 155 -7.70 -9.56 4.57
N SER A 156 -8.33 -9.48 3.39
CA SER A 156 -8.97 -8.25 2.95
C SER A 156 -10.30 -8.03 3.68
N TRP A 157 -10.58 -6.78 3.99
CA TRP A 157 -11.86 -6.37 4.58
C TRP A 157 -13.03 -6.51 3.62
N ASP A 158 -12.73 -6.50 2.31
CA ASP A 158 -13.72 -6.64 1.23
C ASP A 158 -13.80 -8.11 0.74
N TYR A 159 -13.19 -9.07 1.45
CA TYR A 159 -13.25 -10.49 1.08
C TYR A 159 -14.68 -11.02 1.12
N VAL A 160 -15.14 -11.53 -0.02
CA VAL A 160 -16.48 -12.13 -0.15
C VAL A 160 -16.38 -13.65 -0.11
N CYS A 161 -15.59 -14.24 -1.01
CA CYS A 161 -15.37 -15.67 -1.08
C CYS A 161 -14.11 -15.99 -1.89
N SER A 162 -13.60 -17.22 -1.72
CA SER A 162 -12.43 -17.68 -2.47
C SER A 162 -12.78 -17.78 -3.96
N PRO A 163 -11.91 -17.30 -4.88
CA PRO A 163 -12.11 -17.46 -6.33
C PRO A 163 -12.25 -18.92 -6.78
N LEU A 164 -11.77 -19.87 -5.96
CA LEU A 164 -11.93 -21.30 -6.22
C LEU A 164 -13.36 -21.81 -5.98
N LEU A 165 -14.15 -21.06 -5.20
CA LEU A 165 -15.52 -21.40 -4.82
C LEU A 165 -16.57 -20.58 -5.59
N GLU A 166 -16.20 -19.47 -6.24
CA GLU A 166 -17.11 -18.67 -7.08
C GLU A 166 -17.71 -19.46 -8.24
N HIS A 167 -16.97 -20.44 -8.75
CA HIS A 167 -17.54 -21.41 -9.66
C HIS A 167 -18.36 -22.40 -8.85
N ASN A 168 -19.69 -22.27 -8.91
CA ASN A 168 -20.72 -23.25 -8.49
C ASN A 168 -20.58 -24.59 -9.25
N SER A 169 -19.40 -25.16 -9.24
CA SER A 169 -19.08 -26.45 -9.82
C SER A 169 -18.94 -27.42 -8.66
N THR A 170 -19.76 -28.46 -8.67
CA THR A 170 -19.63 -29.63 -7.78
C THR A 170 -18.39 -30.48 -8.12
N GLN A 171 -17.42 -29.89 -8.81
CA GLN A 171 -16.22 -30.57 -9.28
C GLN A 171 -15.15 -30.48 -8.22
N LEU A 172 -14.41 -31.58 -8.04
CA LEU A 172 -13.23 -31.60 -7.20
C LEU A 172 -12.25 -30.51 -7.65
N LEU A 173 -11.63 -29.79 -6.71
CA LEU A 173 -10.61 -28.76 -6.94
C LEU A 173 -9.54 -29.18 -7.96
N ARG A 174 -9.11 -30.45 -7.90
CA ARG A 174 -8.15 -31.04 -8.85
C ARG A 174 -8.59 -30.93 -10.31
N ASN A 175 -9.89 -31.07 -10.58
CA ASN A 175 -10.44 -31.06 -11.93
C ASN A 175 -10.55 -29.64 -12.48
N ILE A 176 -10.97 -28.67 -11.64
CA ILE A 176 -10.98 -27.25 -11.96
C ILE A 176 -9.55 -26.78 -12.28
N TYR A 177 -8.58 -27.15 -11.43
CA TYR A 177 -7.17 -26.80 -11.64
C TYR A 177 -6.61 -27.35 -12.96
N LYS A 178 -6.91 -28.62 -13.31
CA LYS A 178 -6.52 -29.21 -14.60
C LYS A 178 -7.14 -28.49 -15.79
N GLN A 179 -8.41 -28.12 -15.72
CA GLN A 179 -9.07 -27.36 -16.79
C GLN A 179 -8.41 -25.99 -16.97
N LYS A 180 -8.14 -25.27 -15.87
CA LYS A 180 -7.53 -23.93 -15.93
C LYS A 180 -6.12 -23.96 -16.53
N ILE A 181 -5.30 -24.96 -16.17
CA ILE A 181 -3.98 -25.18 -16.81
C ILE A 181 -4.15 -25.44 -18.32
N ASN A 182 -5.07 -26.32 -18.71
CA ASN A 182 -5.26 -26.66 -20.12
C ASN A 182 -5.84 -25.52 -20.97
N THR A 183 -6.51 -24.54 -20.35
CA THR A 183 -7.11 -23.41 -21.06
C THR A 183 -6.13 -22.24 -21.23
N ASN A 184 -5.16 -22.09 -20.31
CA ASN A 184 -4.16 -21.02 -20.33
C ASN A 184 -2.86 -21.38 -21.07
N ILE A 185 -2.78 -22.58 -21.64
CA ILE A 185 -1.71 -22.98 -22.58
C ILE A 185 -2.30 -22.90 -23.99
N LYS A 186 -2.38 -21.68 -24.53
CA LYS A 186 -2.53 -21.39 -25.97
C LYS A 186 -1.75 -20.14 -26.31
#